data_AF-A0A356AW03-F1
#
_entry.id   AF-A0A356AW03-F1
#
_cell.length_a   1.000
_cell.length_b   1.000
_cell.length_c   1.000
_cell.angle_alpha   90.00
_cell.angle_beta   90.00
_cell.angle_gamma   90.00
#
_symmetry.space_group_name_H-M   'P 1'
#
loop_
_entity.id
_entity.type
_entity.pdbx_description
1 polymer ?
#
loop_
_entity_poly.entity_id
_entity_poly.type
_entity_poly.pdbx_seq_one_letter_code
_entity_poly.pdbx_strand_id
1 'polypeptide(L)'
;MRSMKKIKVTFEFPPNGIKQPLTYHLIKDFDLMLNILNADVSLNRTGRLVMDLQGEEEKLEAALKWVEEQGIAFKLFEKEVIWNEEKCIHCGACTAVCPSGALSMDDKTWNLKFDQEKCLICELCIKTCPLGVMGLNGDSLFIDSYRSE
;
A
#
# COMPACT_ATOMS: atom_id res chain seq x y z
N MET A 1 -3.89 -27.05 6.61
CA MET A 1 -3.99 -25.84 7.46
C MET A 1 -4.26 -24.69 6.51
N ARG A 2 -5.42 -24.02 6.59
CA ARG A 2 -5.76 -22.94 5.66
C ARG A 2 -4.85 -21.75 5.94
N SER A 3 -3.95 -21.43 5.01
CA SER A 3 -3.01 -20.31 5.13
C SER A 3 -3.76 -19.01 4.85
N MET A 4 -3.96 -18.20 5.89
CA MET A 4 -4.50 -16.85 5.73
C MET A 4 -3.38 -15.91 5.32
N LYS A 5 -3.62 -15.12 4.27
CA LYS A 5 -2.68 -14.16 3.73
C LYS A 5 -3.35 -12.79 3.61
N LYS A 6 -2.60 -11.73 3.86
CA LYS A 6 -2.99 -10.34 3.62
C LYS A 6 -2.06 -9.78 2.56
N ILE A 7 -2.60 -9.18 1.51
CA ILE A 7 -1.86 -8.56 0.42
C ILE A 7 -2.35 -7.14 0.20
N LYS A 8 -1.46 -6.24 -0.20
CA LYS A 8 -1.83 -4.90 -0.65
C LYS A 8 -1.77 -4.86 -2.18
N VAL A 9 -2.86 -4.44 -2.80
CA VAL A 9 -3.02 -4.42 -4.26
C VAL A 9 -3.52 -3.06 -4.73
N THR A 10 -3.00 -2.60 -5.87
CA THR A 10 -3.62 -1.53 -6.64
C THR A 10 -4.33 -2.15 -7.84
N PHE A 11 -5.63 -1.88 -7.98
CA PHE A 11 -6.40 -2.15 -9.19
C PHE A 11 -6.47 -0.90 -10.06
N GLU A 12 -6.27 -1.08 -11.36
CA GLU A 12 -6.35 -0.03 -12.38
C GLU A 12 -7.51 -0.35 -13.33
N PHE A 13 -8.52 0.51 -13.29
CA PHE A 13 -9.75 0.37 -14.06
C PHE A 13 -9.64 1.10 -15.39
N PRO A 14 -10.01 0.47 -16.51
CA PRO A 14 -10.03 1.16 -17.79
C PRO A 14 -11.05 2.31 -17.80
N PRO A 15 -10.83 3.36 -18.61
CA PRO A 15 -11.70 4.54 -18.67
C PRO A 15 -13.13 4.24 -19.14
N ASN A 16 -13.34 3.10 -19.81
CA ASN A 16 -14.66 2.66 -20.29
C ASN A 16 -15.51 1.99 -19.20
N GLY A 17 -15.03 2.00 -17.94
CA GLY A 17 -15.70 1.41 -16.80
C GLY A 17 -15.56 -0.12 -16.74
N ILE A 18 -16.04 -0.68 -15.63
CA ILE A 18 -16.11 -2.13 -15.39
C ILE A 18 -17.54 -2.62 -15.53
N LYS A 19 -17.72 -3.83 -16.06
CA LYS A 19 -19.05 -4.42 -16.30
C LYS A 19 -19.65 -5.06 -15.05
N GLN A 20 -18.82 -5.44 -14.08
CA GLN A 20 -19.21 -6.19 -12.88
C GLN A 20 -18.82 -5.44 -11.61
N PRO A 21 -19.59 -5.55 -10.51
CA PRO A 21 -19.26 -4.93 -9.23
C PRO A 21 -18.09 -5.67 -8.57
N LEU A 22 -16.85 -5.21 -8.85
CA LEU A 22 -15.61 -5.85 -8.41
C LEU A 22 -15.63 -6.24 -6.92
N THR A 23 -15.89 -5.27 -6.03
CA THR A 23 -15.83 -5.48 -4.57
C THR A 23 -16.84 -6.51 -4.08
N TYR A 24 -18.02 -6.56 -4.67
CA TYR A 24 -19.04 -7.54 -4.33
C TYR A 24 -18.56 -8.96 -4.63
N HIS A 25 -18.03 -9.20 -5.83
CA HIS A 25 -17.57 -10.53 -6.23
C HIS A 25 -16.33 -10.98 -5.42
N LEU A 26 -15.39 -10.06 -5.13
CA LEU A 26 -14.25 -10.34 -4.25
C LEU A 26 -14.70 -10.85 -2.87
N ILE A 27 -15.72 -10.23 -2.28
CA ILE A 27 -16.25 -10.68 -0.98
C ILE A 27 -17.09 -11.94 -1.13
N LYS A 28 -18.03 -11.96 -2.07
CA LYS A 28 -19.10 -12.95 -2.10
C LYS A 28 -18.63 -14.29 -2.68
N ASP A 29 -17.86 -14.25 -3.76
CA ASP A 29 -17.49 -15.44 -4.52
C ASP A 29 -16.14 -15.99 -4.05
N PHE A 30 -15.24 -15.11 -3.60
CA PHE A 30 -13.90 -15.47 -3.14
C PHE A 30 -13.73 -15.37 -1.62
N ASP A 31 -14.76 -14.98 -0.86
CA ASP A 31 -14.73 -14.93 0.61
C ASP A 31 -13.55 -14.12 1.14
N LEU A 32 -13.25 -12.99 0.47
CA LEU A 32 -12.16 -12.10 0.84
C LEU A 32 -12.68 -10.95 1.69
N MET A 33 -11.93 -10.63 2.74
CA MET A 33 -12.06 -9.37 3.45
C MET A 33 -11.27 -8.30 2.70
N LEU A 34 -11.87 -7.13 2.51
CA LEU A 34 -11.22 -6.00 1.85
C LEU A 34 -11.22 -4.76 2.73
N ASN A 35 -10.16 -3.97 2.62
CA ASN A 35 -10.05 -2.64 3.19
C ASN A 35 -9.55 -1.66 2.12
N ILE A 36 -10.41 -0.72 1.71
CA ILE A 36 -10.05 0.29 0.70
C ILE A 36 -9.24 1.39 1.38
N LEU A 37 -7.99 1.55 0.96
CA LEU A 37 -7.07 2.55 1.52
C LEU A 37 -7.15 3.87 0.74
N ASN A 38 -7.31 3.78 -0.58
CA ASN A 38 -7.46 4.94 -1.44
C ASN A 38 -8.20 4.57 -2.73
N ALA A 39 -9.03 5.48 -3.21
CA ALA A 39 -9.72 5.35 -4.49
C ALA A 39 -9.65 6.68 -5.23
N ASP A 40 -9.17 6.65 -6.46
CA ASP A 40 -9.28 7.74 -7.43
C ASP A 40 -10.10 7.23 -8.60
N VAL A 41 -11.34 7.70 -8.71
CA VAL A 41 -12.26 7.32 -9.78
C VAL A 41 -12.73 8.59 -10.46
N SER A 42 -12.28 8.77 -11.69
CA SER A 42 -12.55 9.97 -12.49
C SER A 42 -13.14 9.59 -13.85
N LEU A 43 -14.11 10.38 -14.33
CA LEU A 43 -14.73 10.17 -15.64
C LEU A 43 -13.68 10.30 -16.75
N ASN A 44 -13.72 9.40 -17.74
CA ASN A 44 -12.83 9.38 -18.91
C ASN A 44 -11.33 9.24 -18.57
N ARG A 45 -11.00 8.69 -17.40
CA ARG A 45 -9.61 8.38 -16.99
C ARG A 45 -9.54 6.98 -16.39
N THR A 46 -8.33 6.43 -16.37
CA THR A 46 -8.06 5.18 -15.64
C THR A 46 -8.34 5.41 -14.16
N GLY A 47 -9.24 4.64 -13.59
CA GLY A 47 -9.49 4.66 -12.15
C GLY A 47 -8.42 3.86 -11.41
N ARG A 48 -8.05 4.28 -10.19
CA ARG A 48 -7.10 3.56 -9.33
C ARG A 48 -7.75 3.24 -8.00
N LEU A 49 -7.63 1.99 -7.55
CA LEU A 49 -8.12 1.54 -6.25
C LEU A 49 -7.01 0.81 -5.52
N VAL A 50 -6.57 1.37 -4.39
CA VAL A 50 -5.55 0.78 -3.52
C VAL A 50 -6.27 0.16 -2.33
N MET A 51 -6.03 -1.13 -2.09
CA MET A 51 -6.70 -1.86 -1.01
C MET A 51 -5.87 -2.98 -0.45
N ASP A 52 -6.15 -3.33 0.81
CA ASP A 52 -5.72 -4.60 1.38
C ASP A 52 -6.79 -5.66 1.08
N LEU A 53 -6.35 -6.85 0.67
CA LEU A 53 -7.16 -8.05 0.56
C LEU A 53 -6.64 -9.09 1.55
N GLN A 54 -7.54 -9.73 2.27
CA GLN A 54 -7.22 -10.78 3.23
C GLN A 54 -8.13 -11.98 3.03
N GLY A 55 -7.54 -13.17 2.98
CA GLY A 55 -8.29 -14.42 2.81
C GLY A 55 -7.38 -15.63 2.75
N GLU A 56 -7.97 -16.77 2.40
CA GLU A 56 -7.23 -17.98 2.09
C GLU A 56 -6.41 -17.79 0.81
N GLU A 57 -5.15 -18.26 0.81
CA GLU A 57 -4.21 -18.05 -0.31
C GLU A 57 -4.77 -18.54 -1.66
N GLU A 58 -5.37 -19.74 -1.71
CA GLU A 58 -6.00 -20.28 -2.92
C GLU A 58 -7.13 -19.38 -3.45
N LYS A 59 -7.91 -18.76 -2.55
CA LYS A 59 -9.01 -17.86 -2.93
C LYS A 59 -8.49 -16.50 -3.41
N LEU A 60 -7.42 -15.99 -2.82
CA LEU A 60 -6.76 -14.76 -3.28
C LEU A 60 -6.22 -14.92 -4.70
N GLU A 61 -5.55 -16.04 -4.99
CA GLU A 61 -5.04 -16.33 -6.34
C GLU A 61 -6.18 -16.43 -7.36
N ALA A 62 -7.26 -17.16 -7.01
CA ALA A 62 -8.44 -17.27 -7.87
C ALA A 62 -9.10 -15.91 -8.11
N ALA A 63 -9.18 -15.06 -7.09
CA ALA A 63 -9.74 -13.72 -7.20
C ALA A 63 -8.93 -12.82 -8.13
N LEU A 64 -7.59 -12.77 -7.96
CA LEU A 64 -6.72 -11.96 -8.80
C LEU A 64 -6.80 -12.37 -10.28
N LYS A 65 -6.86 -13.68 -10.55
CA LYS A 65 -7.07 -14.19 -11.91
C LYS A 65 -8.41 -13.74 -12.49
N TRP A 66 -9.49 -13.82 -11.71
CA TRP A 66 -10.80 -13.34 -12.15
C TRP A 66 -10.80 -11.82 -12.44
N VAL A 67 -10.11 -11.03 -11.62
CA VAL A 67 -9.95 -9.58 -11.86
C VAL A 67 -9.27 -9.30 -13.20
N GLU A 68 -8.21 -10.04 -13.51
CA GLU A 68 -7.51 -9.93 -14.79
C GLU A 68 -8.41 -10.31 -15.98
N GLU A 69 -9.23 -11.36 -15.84
CA GLU A 69 -10.23 -11.76 -16.84
C GLU A 69 -11.31 -10.69 -17.07
N GLN A 70 -11.59 -9.83 -16.09
CA GLN A 70 -12.45 -8.66 -16.25
C GLN A 70 -11.78 -7.48 -16.98
N GLY A 71 -10.51 -7.62 -17.37
CA GLY A 71 -9.72 -6.57 -18.02
C GLY A 71 -9.24 -5.48 -17.07
N ILE A 72 -9.16 -5.78 -15.76
CA ILE A 72 -8.66 -4.87 -14.74
C ILE A 72 -7.20 -5.22 -14.49
N ALA A 73 -6.30 -4.26 -14.74
CA ALA A 73 -4.88 -4.45 -14.43
C ALA A 73 -4.67 -4.32 -12.92
N PHE A 74 -3.69 -5.04 -12.37
CA PHE A 74 -3.37 -4.95 -10.96
C PHE A 74 -1.87 -4.98 -10.69
N LYS A 75 -1.47 -4.37 -9.57
CA LYS A 75 -0.10 -4.40 -9.05
C LYS A 75 -0.11 -4.81 -7.60
N LEU A 76 0.64 -5.86 -7.29
CA LEU A 76 0.89 -6.29 -5.92
C LEU A 76 2.03 -5.46 -5.32
N PHE A 77 1.84 -5.06 -4.06
CA PHE A 77 2.87 -4.40 -3.28
C PHE A 77 3.37 -5.38 -2.22
N GLU A 78 4.50 -5.99 -2.51
CA GLU A 78 5.24 -6.84 -1.57
C GLU A 78 6.17 -6.02 -0.67
N LYS A 79 6.42 -4.77 -1.07
CA LYS A 79 7.31 -3.86 -0.36
C LYS A 79 6.56 -2.99 0.63
N GLU A 80 7.21 -2.67 1.72
CA GLU A 80 6.74 -1.76 2.77
C GLU A 80 7.70 -0.59 2.89
N VAL A 81 7.15 0.57 3.22
CA VAL A 81 7.98 1.69 3.63
C VAL A 81 8.59 1.35 4.99
N ILE A 82 9.89 1.56 5.12
CA ILE A 82 10.66 1.41 6.35
C ILE A 82 11.44 2.69 6.62
N TRP A 83 11.87 2.88 7.85
CA TRP A 83 12.85 3.91 8.19
C TRP A 83 13.93 3.39 9.11
N ASN A 84 14.99 4.16 9.27
CA ASN A 84 15.89 3.99 10.41
C ASN A 84 15.47 4.95 11.54
N GLU A 85 15.01 4.38 12.64
CA GLU A 85 14.52 5.14 13.81
C GLU A 85 15.67 5.87 14.53
N GLU A 86 16.86 5.26 14.61
CA GLU A 86 18.03 5.83 15.29
C GLU A 86 18.57 7.09 14.60
N LYS A 87 18.51 7.12 13.27
CA LYS A 87 18.92 8.26 12.43
C LYS A 87 17.78 9.26 12.21
N CYS A 88 16.54 8.91 12.56
CA CYS A 88 15.39 9.78 12.40
C CYS A 88 15.37 10.85 13.50
N ILE A 89 15.50 12.12 13.12
CA ILE A 89 15.42 13.25 14.08
C ILE A 89 13.97 13.70 14.36
N HIS A 90 12.97 12.92 13.94
CA HIS A 90 11.54 13.24 14.08
C HIS A 90 11.12 14.63 13.58
N CYS A 91 11.76 15.15 12.52
CA CYS A 91 11.48 16.50 11.99
C CYS A 91 10.05 16.71 11.45
N GLY A 92 9.27 15.65 11.27
CA GLY A 92 7.88 15.74 10.80
C GLY A 92 7.70 16.05 9.31
N ALA A 93 8.75 16.26 8.51
CA ALA A 93 8.62 16.60 7.08
C ALA A 93 7.75 15.59 6.30
N CYS A 94 7.87 14.31 6.63
CA CYS A 94 7.09 13.25 5.99
C CYS A 94 5.60 13.26 6.36
N THR A 95 5.19 13.82 7.50
CA THR A 95 3.77 13.89 7.90
C THR A 95 3.03 14.89 7.02
N ALA A 96 3.69 16.00 6.66
CA ALA A 96 3.12 17.05 5.82
C ALA A 96 2.79 16.56 4.39
N VAL A 97 3.50 15.54 3.90
CA VAL A 97 3.29 14.98 2.56
C VAL A 97 2.52 13.66 2.56
N CYS A 98 2.15 13.11 3.72
CA CYS A 98 1.51 11.80 3.82
C CYS A 98 0.00 11.91 3.55
N PRO A 99 -0.50 11.52 2.36
CA PRO A 99 -1.90 11.73 2.02
C PRO A 99 -2.87 10.85 2.83
N SER A 100 -2.41 9.71 3.33
CA SER A 100 -3.23 8.80 4.14
C SER A 100 -3.14 9.05 5.63
N GLY A 101 -2.29 9.98 6.09
CA GLY A 101 -2.02 10.20 7.51
C GLY A 101 -1.37 9.00 8.20
N ALA A 102 -0.76 8.08 7.43
CA ALA A 102 -0.01 6.95 7.99
C ALA A 102 1.18 7.43 8.85
N LEU A 103 1.78 8.58 8.50
CA LEU A 103 2.82 9.23 9.27
C LEU A 103 2.23 10.42 10.03
N SER A 104 2.42 10.43 11.35
CA SER A 104 1.88 11.46 12.25
C SER A 104 2.87 11.76 13.39
N MET A 105 2.70 12.89 14.07
CA MET A 105 3.48 13.20 15.27
C MET A 105 2.73 12.71 16.51
N ASP A 106 3.43 12.12 17.47
CA ASP A 106 2.87 11.84 18.79
C ASP A 106 2.70 13.16 19.58
N ASP A 107 1.49 13.42 20.08
CA ASP A 107 1.17 14.67 20.79
C ASP A 107 1.90 14.84 22.13
N LYS A 108 2.47 13.78 22.70
CA LYS A 108 3.15 13.78 24.00
C LYS A 108 4.67 13.77 23.86
N THR A 109 5.20 12.85 23.04
CA THR A 109 6.63 12.65 22.87
C THR A 109 7.22 13.47 21.74
N TRP A 110 6.38 14.01 20.84
CA TRP A 110 6.82 14.63 19.60
C TRP A 110 7.66 13.70 18.71
N ASN A 111 7.57 12.39 18.95
CA ASN A 111 8.19 11.41 18.08
C ASN A 111 7.27 11.13 16.90
N LEU A 112 7.90 10.86 15.77
CA LEU A 112 7.22 10.46 14.58
C LEU A 112 6.64 9.05 14.77
N LYS A 113 5.37 8.88 14.44
CA LYS A 113 4.63 7.61 14.44
C LYS A 113 4.32 7.17 13.03
N PHE A 114 4.42 5.87 12.80
CA PHE A 114 4.08 5.28 11.51
C PHE A 114 3.09 4.12 11.66
N ASP A 115 1.89 4.33 11.13
CA ASP A 115 0.83 3.34 10.99
C ASP A 115 0.93 2.69 9.59
N GLN A 116 1.60 1.54 9.54
CA GLN A 116 1.84 0.82 8.29
C GLN A 116 0.55 0.36 7.59
N GLU A 117 -0.52 0.12 8.34
CA GLU A 117 -1.80 -0.34 7.78
C GLU A 117 -2.44 0.74 6.89
N LYS A 118 -2.24 2.02 7.24
CA LYS A 118 -2.73 3.16 6.45
C LYS A 118 -1.78 3.54 5.31
N CYS A 119 -0.61 2.92 5.20
CA CYS A 119 0.36 3.31 4.18
C CYS A 119 -0.13 2.93 2.78
N LEU A 120 -0.17 3.92 1.88
CA LEU A 120 -0.48 3.73 0.46
C LEU A 120 0.74 3.35 -0.38
N ILE A 121 1.94 3.37 0.22
CA ILE A 121 3.23 3.15 -0.46
C ILE A 121 3.34 4.11 -1.66
N CYS A 122 3.01 5.38 -1.43
CA CYS A 122 3.12 6.43 -2.45
C CYS A 122 4.55 7.00 -2.58
N GLU A 123 5.47 6.58 -1.69
CA GLU A 123 6.89 6.95 -1.67
C GLU A 123 7.18 8.46 -1.50
N LEU A 124 6.17 9.29 -1.27
CA LEU A 124 6.35 10.73 -1.02
C LEU A 124 7.20 10.98 0.22
N CYS A 125 7.01 10.17 1.27
CA CYS A 125 7.80 10.25 2.51
C CYS A 125 9.29 9.98 2.27
N ILE A 126 9.62 9.04 1.38
CA ILE A 126 10.99 8.72 0.98
C ILE A 126 11.64 9.92 0.29
N LYS A 127 10.94 10.51 -0.68
CA LYS A 127 11.45 11.64 -1.48
C LYS A 127 11.61 12.92 -0.67
N THR A 128 10.73 13.16 0.31
CA THR A 128 10.79 14.39 1.12
C THR A 128 11.76 14.32 2.28
N CYS A 129 12.22 13.13 2.68
CA CYS A 129 13.04 12.97 3.86
C CYS A 129 14.40 13.64 3.66
N PRO A 130 14.72 14.74 4.37
CA PRO A 130 15.98 15.47 4.15
C PRO A 130 17.20 14.67 4.59
N LEU A 131 17.02 13.69 5.48
CA LEU A 131 18.08 12.81 5.96
C LEU A 131 18.23 11.55 5.11
N GLY A 132 17.31 11.28 4.17
CA GLY A 132 17.34 10.06 3.37
C GLY A 132 17.21 8.77 4.18
N VAL A 133 16.55 8.79 5.34
CA VAL A 133 16.46 7.63 6.26
C VAL A 133 15.22 6.75 6.04
N MET A 134 14.37 7.08 5.06
CA MET A 134 13.17 6.32 4.70
C MET A 134 13.36 5.61 3.35
N GLY A 135 12.93 4.36 3.24
CA GLY A 135 13.11 3.53 2.05
C GLY A 135 12.04 2.46 1.90
N LEU A 136 12.18 1.61 0.89
CA LEU A 136 11.39 0.38 0.77
C LEU A 136 12.23 -0.81 1.27
N ASN A 137 11.59 -1.76 1.94
CA ASN A 137 12.25 -3.03 2.25
C ASN A 137 12.67 -3.74 0.93
N GLY A 138 13.88 -4.32 0.93
CA GLY A 138 14.43 -5.02 -0.23
C GLY A 138 15.07 -4.13 -1.32
N ASP A 139 15.14 -2.81 -1.15
CA ASP A 139 15.98 -1.96 -2.01
C ASP A 139 17.46 -2.08 -1.56
N SER A 140 18.31 -2.63 -2.43
CA SER A 140 19.76 -2.80 -2.19
C SER A 140 20.48 -1.49 -1.88
N LEU A 141 19.99 -0.37 -2.42
CA LEU A 141 20.51 0.97 -2.15
C LEU A 141 20.29 1.43 -0.69
N PHE A 142 19.26 0.91 -0.02
CA PHE A 142 19.09 1.14 1.41
C PHE A 142 20.11 0.29 2.20
N ILE A 143 20.28 -0.98 1.83
CA ILE A 143 21.10 -1.98 2.52
C ILE A 143 22.60 -1.61 2.54
N ASP A 144 23.14 -1.03 1.47
CA ASP A 144 24.58 -0.70 1.40
C ASP A 144 25.00 0.46 2.33
N SER A 145 24.05 1.28 2.78
CA SER A 145 24.31 2.32 3.80
C SER A 145 24.27 1.80 5.25
N TYR A 146 24.00 0.50 5.45
CA TYR A 146 23.88 -0.15 6.77
C TYR A 146 24.92 -1.26 7.05
N ARG A 147 25.94 -1.46 6.21
CA ARG A 147 27.05 -2.41 6.46
C ARG A 147 28.42 -1.74 6.59
N SER A 148 28.49 -0.61 7.28
CA SER A 148 29.77 0.01 7.65
C SER A 148 29.91 0.17 9.15
N GLU A 149 29.97 -0.97 9.85
CA GLU A 149 30.92 -1.23 10.95
C GLU A 149 31.42 -2.67 10.84
#